data_AF-A0A497MB34-F1
#
_entry.id   AF-A0A497MB34-F1
#
_cell.length_a   1.000
_cell.length_b   1.000
_cell.length_c   1.000
_cell.angle_alpha   90.00
_cell.angle_beta   90.00
_cell.angle_gamma   90.00
#
_symmetry.space_group_name_H-M   'P 1'
#
loop_
_entity.id
_entity.type
_entity.pdbx_description
1 polymer ?
#
loop_
_entity_poly.entity_id
_entity_poly.type
_entity_poly.pdbx_seq_one_letter_code
_entity_poly.pdbx_strand_id
1 'polypeptide(L)'
;MDSEVRFGEGFNCVVGGVGAGKTSILLAIHFALFGEPLYRGYDYLLREDRNHGLVELEFEHAGKTYRVIRGLTRDRKGRISQSPDELFLMEDGKKIAWGKVSAVQEHLKQVTGLDRFMFEGFIWIQQERLKEILNVPPRERQNLLDELFGLADFRRASEKLHAYERKHRFAAASLESDADVK
;
A
#
# COMPACT_ATOMS: atom_id res chain seq x y z
N MET A 1 -21.44 -12.89 14.10
CA MET A 1 -21.90 -13.24 12.75
C MET A 1 -20.74 -12.86 11.88
N ASP A 2 -20.06 -13.88 11.39
CA ASP A 2 -18.81 -13.72 10.67
C ASP A 2 -19.15 -13.54 9.20
N SER A 3 -18.46 -12.62 8.53
CA SER A 3 -18.71 -12.34 7.11
C SER A 3 -17.55 -12.93 6.32
N GLU A 4 -17.86 -13.87 5.44
CA GLU A 4 -16.90 -14.47 4.52
C GLU A 4 -17.23 -14.03 3.09
N VAL A 5 -16.22 -13.55 2.37
CA VAL A 5 -16.34 -13.16 0.96
C VAL A 5 -15.24 -13.87 0.19
N ARG A 6 -15.63 -14.66 -0.81
CA ARG A 6 -14.70 -15.32 -1.72
C ARG A 6 -14.69 -14.58 -3.04
N PHE A 7 -13.50 -14.13 -3.45
CA PHE A 7 -13.29 -13.53 -4.76
C PHE A 7 -12.91 -14.63 -5.76
N GLY A 8 -13.56 -14.64 -6.91
CA GLY A 8 -13.19 -15.50 -8.02
C GLY A 8 -12.18 -14.83 -8.94
N GLU A 9 -11.68 -15.58 -9.93
CA GLU A 9 -10.90 -14.99 -11.01
C GLU A 9 -11.74 -14.04 -11.87
N GLY A 10 -11.09 -13.00 -12.41
CA GLY A 10 -11.74 -12.04 -13.29
C GLY A 10 -12.54 -10.97 -12.56
N PHE A 11 -13.69 -10.60 -13.11
CA PHE A 11 -14.47 -9.45 -12.63
C PHE A 11 -15.39 -9.84 -11.48
N ASN A 12 -15.16 -9.25 -10.31
CA ASN A 12 -15.98 -9.42 -9.13
C ASN A 12 -16.79 -8.14 -8.86
N CYS A 13 -18.09 -8.26 -8.65
CA CYS A 13 -18.97 -7.13 -8.37
C CYS A 13 -19.63 -7.28 -7.00
N VAL A 14 -19.36 -6.33 -6.09
CA VAL A 14 -19.99 -6.28 -4.77
C VAL A 14 -21.20 -5.34 -4.81
N VAL A 15 -22.41 -5.91 -4.80
CA VAL A 15 -23.67 -5.16 -4.93
C VAL A 15 -24.50 -5.26 -3.66
N GLY A 16 -25.19 -4.17 -3.31
CA GLY A 16 -26.05 -4.10 -2.13
C GLY A 16 -26.50 -2.68 -1.83
N GLY A 17 -27.49 -2.51 -0.94
CA GLY A 17 -28.00 -1.20 -0.53
C GLY A 17 -26.95 -0.32 0.18
N VAL A 18 -27.26 0.96 0.36
CA VAL A 18 -26.45 1.87 1.20
C VAL A 18 -26.41 1.29 2.63
N GLY A 19 -25.22 1.24 3.23
CA GLY A 19 -25.04 0.65 4.56
C GLY A 19 -24.88 -0.87 4.61
N ALA A 20 -24.96 -1.58 3.48
CA ALA A 20 -24.82 -3.05 3.43
C ALA A 20 -23.39 -3.59 3.67
N GLY A 21 -22.43 -2.74 4.05
CA GLY A 21 -21.06 -3.17 4.37
C GLY A 21 -20.09 -3.31 3.18
N LYS A 22 -20.48 -2.90 1.96
CA LYS A 22 -19.62 -2.96 0.76
C LYS A 22 -18.28 -2.26 0.96
N THR A 23 -18.31 -1.04 1.49
CA THR A 23 -17.10 -0.27 1.82
C THR A 23 -16.32 -0.93 2.95
N SER A 24 -17.00 -1.54 3.92
CA SER A 24 -16.36 -2.23 5.05
C SER A 24 -15.52 -3.43 4.58
N ILE A 25 -15.98 -4.20 3.59
CA ILE A 25 -15.19 -5.29 2.98
C ILE A 25 -13.85 -4.75 2.46
N LEU A 26 -13.91 -3.62 1.77
CA LEU A 26 -12.74 -3.03 1.15
C LEU A 26 -11.78 -2.39 2.16
N LEU A 27 -12.33 -1.75 3.19
CA LEU A 27 -11.57 -1.27 4.35
C LEU A 27 -10.90 -2.43 5.10
N ALA A 28 -11.56 -3.58 5.20
CA ALA A 28 -11.00 -4.77 5.83
C ALA A 28 -9.83 -5.32 5.02
N ILE A 29 -9.92 -5.39 3.69
CA ILE A 29 -8.80 -5.80 2.83
C ILE A 29 -7.60 -4.87 3.02
N HIS A 30 -7.82 -3.54 2.99
CA HIS A 30 -6.75 -2.57 3.22
C HIS A 30 -6.13 -2.74 4.61
N PHE A 31 -6.95 -2.87 5.66
CA PHE A 31 -6.47 -3.11 7.02
C PHE A 31 -5.69 -4.42 7.14
N ALA A 32 -6.12 -5.51 6.49
CA ALA A 32 -5.41 -6.78 6.51
C ALA A 32 -3.99 -6.62 5.93
N LEU A 33 -3.85 -5.90 4.81
CA LEU A 33 -2.57 -5.64 4.17
C LEU A 33 -1.71 -4.65 4.98
N PHE A 34 -2.24 -3.49 5.36
CA PHE A 34 -1.44 -2.38 5.90
C PHE A 34 -1.54 -2.17 7.41
N GLY A 35 -2.48 -2.83 8.09
CA GLY A 35 -2.68 -2.76 9.55
C GLY A 35 -3.19 -1.40 10.05
N GLU A 36 -3.03 -0.34 9.28
CA GLU A 36 -3.57 0.97 9.57
C GLU A 36 -4.90 1.15 8.84
N PRO A 37 -5.80 1.98 9.39
CA PRO A 37 -7.02 2.26 8.69
C PRO A 37 -6.75 3.26 7.55
N LEU A 38 -7.45 3.09 6.42
CA LEU A 38 -7.22 3.87 5.21
C LEU A 38 -7.43 5.39 5.40
N TYR A 39 -8.64 5.80 5.81
CA TYR A 39 -9.03 7.22 5.98
C TYR A 39 -9.96 7.48 7.17
N ARG A 40 -10.45 6.41 7.82
CA ARG A 40 -11.32 6.50 9.00
C ARG A 40 -10.60 5.87 10.19
N GLY A 41 -11.17 5.92 11.39
CA GLY A 41 -10.62 5.17 12.52
C GLY A 41 -10.97 3.67 12.44
N TYR A 42 -10.43 2.90 13.37
CA TYR A 42 -10.76 1.47 13.53
C TYR A 42 -12.24 1.23 13.90
N ASP A 43 -12.99 2.27 14.29
CA ASP A 43 -14.43 2.24 14.55
C ASP A 43 -15.27 1.84 13.33
N TYR A 44 -14.73 2.00 12.11
CA TYR A 44 -15.38 1.54 10.89
C TYR A 44 -15.15 0.05 10.58
N LEU A 45 -14.25 -0.59 11.31
CA LEU A 45 -13.92 -2.01 11.20
C LEU A 45 -14.48 -2.81 12.38
N LEU A 46 -14.44 -2.22 13.59
CA LEU A 46 -14.96 -2.82 14.80
C LEU A 46 -16.32 -2.23 15.15
N ARG A 47 -17.37 -3.05 15.05
CA ARG A 47 -18.74 -2.68 15.43
C ARG A 47 -18.80 -2.11 16.84
N GLU A 48 -19.67 -1.13 17.06
CA GLU A 48 -19.83 -0.46 18.36
C GLU A 48 -20.27 -1.42 19.48
N ASP A 49 -21.10 -2.41 19.15
CA ASP A 49 -21.61 -3.43 20.06
C ASP A 49 -20.63 -4.58 20.32
N ARG A 50 -19.37 -4.43 19.91
CA ARG A 50 -18.31 -5.44 20.03
C ARG A 50 -17.03 -4.85 20.59
N ASN A 51 -16.37 -5.66 21.42
CA ASN A 51 -15.07 -5.34 22.01
C ASN A 51 -13.91 -6.02 21.29
N HIS A 52 -14.21 -6.87 20.32
CA HIS A 52 -13.24 -7.66 19.58
C HIS A 52 -13.72 -7.87 18.14
N GLY A 53 -12.78 -7.88 17.20
CA GLY A 53 -13.02 -8.19 15.81
C GLY A 53 -11.75 -8.73 15.16
N LEU A 54 -11.91 -9.57 14.15
CA LEU A 54 -10.81 -10.21 13.43
C LEU A 54 -11.01 -9.97 11.94
N VAL A 55 -9.93 -9.61 11.26
CA VAL A 55 -9.88 -9.59 9.80
C VAL A 55 -8.88 -10.63 9.33
N GLU A 56 -9.32 -11.44 8.39
CA GLU A 56 -8.52 -12.46 7.75
C GLU A 56 -8.59 -12.26 6.24
N LEU A 57 -7.41 -12.26 5.61
CA LEU A 57 -7.28 -12.17 4.16
C LEU A 57 -6.36 -13.29 3.69
N GLU A 58 -6.89 -14.12 2.79
CA GLU A 58 -6.16 -15.16 2.09
C GLU A 58 -5.99 -14.75 0.63
N PHE A 59 -4.78 -14.90 0.10
CA PHE A 59 -4.46 -14.57 -1.29
C PHE A 59 -3.33 -15.45 -1.82
N GLU A 60 -3.25 -15.57 -3.15
CA GLU A 60 -2.15 -16.25 -3.82
C GLU A 60 -1.17 -15.22 -4.40
N HIS A 61 0.12 -15.49 -4.27
CA HIS A 61 1.16 -14.72 -4.95
C HIS A 61 2.32 -15.64 -5.35
N ALA A 62 2.76 -15.55 -6.61
CA ALA A 62 3.87 -16.33 -7.15
C ALA A 62 3.78 -17.85 -6.87
N GLY A 63 2.57 -18.42 -6.94
CA GLY A 63 2.31 -19.85 -6.73
C GLY A 63 2.31 -20.30 -5.27
N LYS A 64 2.32 -19.36 -4.32
CA LYS A 64 2.22 -19.64 -2.88
C LYS A 64 0.95 -19.03 -2.29
N THR A 65 0.42 -19.67 -1.26
CA THR A 65 -0.76 -19.17 -0.54
C THR A 65 -0.33 -18.42 0.71
N TYR A 66 -0.81 -17.18 0.83
CA TYR A 66 -0.58 -16.31 1.96
C TYR A 66 -1.87 -16.06 2.72
N ARG A 67 -1.77 -16.06 4.05
CA ARG A 67 -2.88 -15.70 4.94
C ARG A 67 -2.41 -14.71 5.98
N VAL A 68 -3.03 -13.54 6.00
CA VAL A 68 -2.80 -12.50 7.00
C VAL A 68 -4.00 -12.38 7.93
N ILE A 69 -3.72 -12.32 9.23
CA ILE A 69 -4.73 -12.22 10.28
C ILE A 69 -4.38 -11.01 11.14
N ARG A 70 -5.39 -10.17 11.40
CA ARG A 70 -5.28 -9.00 12.29
C ARG A 70 -6.50 -8.86 13.19
N GLY A 71 -6.27 -8.87 14.49
CA GLY A 71 -7.28 -8.58 15.49
C GLY A 71 -7.36 -7.09 15.86
N LEU A 72 -8.56 -6.66 16.23
CA LEU A 72 -8.85 -5.38 16.85
C LEU A 72 -9.51 -5.62 18.21
N THR A 73 -9.10 -4.86 19.21
CA THR A 73 -9.70 -4.90 20.56
C THR A 73 -10.11 -3.50 21.00
N ARG A 74 -11.25 -3.41 21.69
CA ARG A 74 -11.73 -2.21 22.37
C ARG A 74 -11.44 -2.31 23.86
N ASP A 75 -10.73 -1.32 24.39
CA ASP A 75 -10.50 -1.23 25.83
C ASP A 75 -11.73 -0.72 26.59
N ARG A 76 -11.68 -0.75 27.93
CA ARG A 76 -12.78 -0.27 28.80
C ARG A 76 -13.06 1.23 28.64
N LYS A 77 -12.14 2.01 28.06
CA LYS A 77 -12.29 3.45 27.78
C LYS A 77 -12.84 3.69 26.37
N GLY A 78 -13.15 2.63 25.61
CA GLY A 78 -13.68 2.72 24.26
C GLY A 78 -12.62 2.86 23.16
N ARG A 79 -11.32 2.89 23.51
CA ARG A 79 -10.23 3.01 22.54
C ARG A 79 -10.05 1.70 21.79
N ILE A 80 -9.91 1.79 20.47
CA ILE A 80 -9.70 0.63 19.60
C ILE A 80 -8.22 0.58 19.19
N SER A 81 -7.61 -0.60 19.30
CA SER A 81 -6.23 -0.85 18.87
C SER A 81 -6.09 -2.24 18.26
N GLN A 82 -5.00 -2.46 17.51
CA GLN A 82 -4.65 -3.80 17.05
C GLN A 82 -4.29 -4.71 18.24
N SER A 83 -4.71 -5.98 18.13
CA SER A 83 -4.43 -7.06 19.07
C SER A 83 -3.10 -7.72 18.68
N PRO A 84 -2.01 -7.56 19.47
CA PRO A 84 -0.72 -8.19 19.16
C PRO A 84 -0.79 -9.72 19.18
N ASP A 85 -1.67 -10.27 20.01
CA ASP A 85 -1.88 -11.71 20.15
C ASP A 85 -2.58 -12.32 18.93
N GLU A 86 -3.21 -11.50 18.08
CA GLU A 86 -3.95 -11.93 16.90
C GLU A 86 -3.42 -11.22 15.66
N LEU A 87 -2.10 -11.25 15.52
CA LEU A 87 -1.40 -10.63 14.41
C LEU A 87 -0.42 -11.64 13.81
N PHE A 88 -0.76 -12.17 12.64
CA PHE A 88 -0.04 -13.25 12.00
C PHE A 88 0.05 -13.08 10.48
N LEU A 89 1.16 -13.53 9.92
CA LEU A 89 1.31 -13.80 8.50
C LEU A 89 1.74 -15.26 8.32
N MET A 90 1.06 -15.94 7.41
CA MET A 90 1.32 -17.34 7.08
C MET A 90 1.65 -17.47 5.59
N GLU A 91 2.56 -18.38 5.27
CA GLU A 91 2.93 -18.84 3.92
C GLU A 91 2.76 -20.36 3.89
N ASP A 92 1.91 -20.87 2.99
CA ASP A 92 1.61 -22.30 2.82
C ASP A 92 1.30 -23.01 4.15
N GLY A 93 0.48 -22.36 4.98
CA GLY A 93 0.07 -22.85 6.30
C GLY A 93 1.13 -22.71 7.42
N LYS A 94 2.33 -22.19 7.13
CA LYS A 94 3.37 -21.94 8.12
C LYS A 94 3.41 -20.47 8.52
N LYS A 95 3.44 -20.22 9.83
CA LYS A 95 3.54 -18.87 10.38
C LYS A 95 4.95 -18.29 10.16
N ILE A 96 5.06 -17.20 9.41
CA ILE A 96 6.33 -16.56 9.05
C ILE A 96 6.58 -15.24 9.78
N ALA A 97 5.54 -14.52 10.21
CA ALA A 97 5.68 -13.31 11.02
C ALA A 97 4.51 -13.16 12.02
N TRP A 98 4.76 -12.56 13.20
CA TRP A 98 3.73 -12.36 14.22
C TRP A 98 4.06 -11.34 15.31
N GLY A 99 3.03 -10.93 16.06
CA GLY A 99 3.17 -10.19 17.32
C GLY A 99 3.58 -8.73 17.21
N LYS A 100 4.23 -8.34 16.11
CA LYS A 100 4.65 -6.97 15.81
C LYS A 100 4.13 -6.53 14.45
N VAL A 101 3.46 -5.38 14.43
CA VAL A 101 2.90 -4.79 13.20
C VAL A 101 4.00 -4.56 12.17
N SER A 102 5.14 -4.00 12.59
CA SER A 102 6.28 -3.75 11.70
C SER A 102 6.83 -5.02 11.06
N ALA A 103 6.93 -6.11 11.82
CA ALA A 103 7.46 -7.39 11.31
C ALA A 103 6.55 -7.99 10.23
N VAL A 104 5.22 -8.00 10.49
CA VAL A 104 4.23 -8.45 9.50
C VAL A 104 4.23 -7.55 8.27
N GLN A 105 4.34 -6.23 8.45
CA GLN A 105 4.39 -5.28 7.33
C GLN A 105 5.61 -5.46 6.44
N GLU A 106 6.79 -5.61 7.04
CA GLU A 106 8.02 -5.80 6.30
C GLU A 106 7.96 -7.07 5.44
N HIS A 107 7.44 -8.18 5.99
CA HIS A 107 7.28 -9.41 5.24
C HIS A 107 6.23 -9.27 4.13
N LEU A 108 5.08 -8.64 4.39
CA LEU A 108 4.07 -8.41 3.36
C LEU A 108 4.63 -7.56 2.20
N LYS A 109 5.41 -6.52 2.51
CA LYS A 109 6.07 -5.69 1.51
C LYS A 109 7.10 -6.48 0.70
N GLN A 110 7.88 -7.35 1.34
CA GLN A 110 8.83 -8.22 0.65
C GLN A 110 8.16 -9.24 -0.27
N VAL A 111 7.05 -9.84 0.18
CA VAL A 111 6.30 -10.84 -0.59
C VAL A 111 5.58 -10.21 -1.76
N THR A 112 4.79 -9.17 -1.50
CA THR A 112 3.86 -8.62 -2.49
C THR A 112 4.46 -7.50 -3.34
N GLY A 113 5.55 -6.89 -2.88
CA GLY A 113 6.06 -5.63 -3.42
C GLY A 113 5.12 -4.43 -3.21
N LEU A 114 3.97 -4.64 -2.55
CA LEU A 114 2.97 -3.61 -2.37
C LEU A 114 3.42 -2.63 -1.30
N ASP A 115 3.58 -1.39 -1.71
CA ASP A 115 3.63 -0.26 -0.82
C ASP A 115 2.21 0.30 -0.63
N ARG A 116 1.94 0.87 0.55
CA ARG A 116 0.65 1.48 0.86
C ARG A 116 0.27 2.53 -0.18
N PHE A 117 1.21 3.40 -0.53
CA PHE A 117 0.95 4.47 -1.50
C PHE A 117 0.52 3.91 -2.86
N MET A 118 1.19 2.83 -3.31
CA MET A 118 0.86 2.14 -4.54
C MET A 118 -0.54 1.49 -4.46
N PHE A 119 -0.85 0.79 -3.37
CA PHE A 119 -2.17 0.17 -3.24
C PHE A 119 -3.30 1.21 -3.27
N GLU A 120 -3.14 2.30 -2.53
CA GLU A 120 -4.13 3.38 -2.46
C GLU A 120 -4.24 4.18 -3.76
N GLY A 121 -3.18 4.20 -4.57
CA GLY A 121 -3.14 4.87 -5.87
C GLY A 121 -3.65 4.00 -7.03
N PHE A 122 -3.39 2.69 -7.00
CA PHE A 122 -3.60 1.79 -8.14
C PHE A 122 -4.67 0.73 -7.96
N ILE A 123 -4.70 0.10 -6.80
CA ILE A 123 -5.58 -1.06 -6.54
C ILE A 123 -6.89 -0.57 -5.96
N TRP A 124 -6.83 0.48 -5.14
CA TRP A 124 -7.97 1.17 -4.56
C TRP A 124 -8.29 2.46 -5.32
N ILE A 125 -8.92 2.34 -6.49
CA ILE A 125 -9.37 3.52 -7.22
C ILE A 125 -10.67 4.03 -6.59
N GLN A 126 -10.56 5.02 -5.70
CA GLN A 126 -11.73 5.78 -5.26
C GLN A 126 -12.32 6.53 -6.45
N GLN A 127 -13.64 6.43 -6.62
CA GLN A 127 -14.35 7.12 -7.70
C GLN A 127 -14.07 8.62 -7.73
N GLU A 128 -13.87 9.26 -6.57
CA GLU A 128 -13.57 10.69 -6.45
C GLU A 128 -12.12 11.00 -6.84
N ARG A 129 -11.15 10.22 -6.33
CA ARG A 129 -9.72 10.39 -6.66
C ARG A 129 -9.46 10.25 -8.15
N LEU A 130 -10.09 9.30 -8.83
CA LEU A 130 -9.94 9.17 -10.29
C LEU A 130 -10.40 10.43 -11.04
N LYS A 131 -11.49 11.06 -10.60
CA LYS A 131 -11.98 12.31 -11.19
C LYS A 131 -10.97 13.44 -11.00
N GLU A 132 -10.33 13.52 -9.84
CA GLU A 132 -9.28 14.51 -9.58
C GLU A 132 -8.09 14.34 -10.55
N ILE A 133 -7.62 13.10 -10.77
CA ILE A 133 -6.55 12.80 -11.74
C ILE A 133 -6.93 13.23 -13.16
N LEU A 134 -8.18 13.01 -13.55
CA LEU A 134 -8.68 13.39 -14.88
C LEU A 134 -8.81 14.91 -15.05
N ASN A 135 -9.05 15.64 -13.96
CA ASN A 135 -9.33 17.07 -13.96
C ASN A 135 -8.09 17.96 -13.81
N VAL A 136 -6.95 17.43 -13.37
CA VAL A 136 -5.70 18.21 -13.28
C VAL A 136 -5.06 18.48 -14.66
N PRO A 137 -4.33 19.60 -14.83
CA PRO A 137 -3.62 19.92 -16.06
C PRO A 137 -2.67 18.82 -16.53
N PRO A 138 -2.41 18.66 -17.85
CA PRO A 138 -1.62 17.54 -18.39
C PRO A 138 -0.24 17.34 -17.73
N ARG A 139 0.46 18.43 -17.41
CA ARG A 139 1.78 18.38 -16.78
C ARG A 139 1.72 17.88 -15.33
N GLU A 140 0.73 18.35 -14.57
CA GLU A 140 0.51 17.90 -13.19
C GLU A 140 0.04 16.45 -13.15
N ARG A 141 -0.82 16.07 -14.10
CA ARG A 141 -1.25 14.68 -14.29
C ARG A 141 -0.08 13.76 -14.58
N GLN A 142 0.83 14.16 -15.47
CA GLN A 142 2.01 13.37 -15.78
C GLN A 142 2.86 13.16 -14.52
N ASN A 143 3.13 14.22 -13.76
CA ASN A 143 3.87 14.12 -12.50
C ASN A 143 3.18 13.20 -11.49
N LEU A 144 1.85 13.31 -11.35
CA LEU A 144 1.08 12.44 -10.47
C LEU A 144 1.19 10.99 -10.92
N LEU A 145 1.07 10.71 -12.22
CA LEU A 145 1.26 9.37 -12.77
C LEU A 145 2.68 8.86 -12.58
N ASP A 146 3.71 9.69 -12.76
CA ASP A 146 5.10 9.28 -12.57
C ASP A 146 5.41 8.98 -11.10
N GLU A 147 4.83 9.74 -10.18
CA GLU A 147 4.93 9.47 -8.74
C GLU A 147 4.15 8.20 -8.38
N LEU A 148 2.94 8.05 -8.91
CA LEU A 148 2.16 6.83 -8.79
C LEU A 148 2.99 5.63 -9.29
N PHE A 149 3.51 5.65 -10.52
CA PHE A 149 4.23 4.51 -11.14
C PHE A 149 5.66 4.31 -10.63
N GLY A 150 6.12 5.09 -9.65
CA GLY A 150 7.51 5.04 -9.17
C GLY A 150 8.54 5.48 -10.22
N LEU A 151 8.10 6.08 -11.33
CA LEU A 151 8.96 6.63 -12.38
C LEU A 151 9.73 7.87 -11.92
N ALA A 152 9.28 8.49 -10.82
CA ALA A 152 10.00 9.57 -10.16
C ALA A 152 11.43 9.17 -9.76
N ASP A 153 11.68 7.92 -9.41
CA ASP A 153 13.02 7.45 -9.06
C ASP A 153 13.96 7.41 -10.26
N PHE A 154 13.46 6.94 -11.41
CA PHE A 154 14.19 6.95 -12.67
C PHE A 154 14.48 8.39 -13.13
N ARG A 155 13.51 9.30 -12.97
CA ARG A 155 13.70 10.73 -13.27
C ARG A 155 14.81 11.34 -12.39
N ARG A 156 14.75 11.12 -11.07
CA ARG A 156 15.78 11.60 -10.13
C ARG A 156 17.17 11.02 -10.43
N ALA A 157 17.24 9.75 -10.79
CA ALA A 157 18.48 9.11 -11.20
C ALA A 157 19.06 9.76 -12.47
N SER A 158 18.21 9.99 -13.47
CA SER A 158 18.60 10.65 -14.73
C SER A 158 19.09 12.08 -14.50
N GLU A 159 18.42 12.86 -13.66
CA GLU A 159 18.83 14.23 -13.32
C GLU A 159 20.20 14.28 -12.64
N LYS A 160 20.45 13.36 -11.69
CA LYS A 160 21.76 13.20 -11.04
C LYS A 160 22.84 12.81 -12.04
N LEU A 161 22.54 11.89 -12.94
CA LEU A 161 23.48 11.44 -13.98
C LEU A 161 23.89 12.60 -14.90
N HIS A 162 22.93 13.40 -15.35
CA HIS A 162 23.21 14.59 -16.16
C HIS A 162 24.02 15.65 -15.42
N ALA A 163 23.75 15.86 -14.12
CA ALA A 163 24.57 16.78 -13.32
C ALA A 163 26.02 16.30 -13.23
N TYR A 164 26.23 14.99 -13.07
CA TYR A 164 27.55 14.37 -13.04
C TYR A 164 28.27 14.48 -14.40
N GLU A 165 27.56 14.22 -15.50
CA GLU A 165 28.07 14.36 -16.87
C GLU A 165 28.52 15.80 -17.16
N ARG A 166 27.70 16.80 -16.80
CA ARG A 166 28.06 18.22 -16.97
C ARG A 166 29.33 18.58 -16.20
N LYS A 167 29.47 18.09 -14.96
CA LYS A 167 30.64 18.35 -14.12
C LYS A 167 31.92 17.76 -14.73
N HIS A 168 31.85 16.52 -15.22
CA HIS A 168 32.99 15.87 -15.88
C HIS A 168 33.35 16.51 -17.21
N ARG A 169 32.36 16.91 -18.00
CA ARG A 169 32.59 17.63 -19.24
C ARG A 169 33.28 18.99 -19.00
N PHE A 170 32.88 19.69 -17.95
CA PHE A 170 33.52 20.96 -17.56
C PHE A 170 34.96 20.75 -17.10
N ALA A 171 35.22 19.72 -16.28
CA ALA A 171 36.57 19.37 -15.83
C ALA A 171 37.49 18.94 -16.98
N ALA A 172 36.98 18.14 -17.93
CA ALA A 172 37.71 17.74 -19.13
C ALA A 172 38.08 18.96 -19.99
N ALA A 173 37.13 19.87 -20.22
CA ALA A 173 37.38 21.09 -20.98
C ALA A 173 38.41 22.02 -20.31
N SER A 174 38.41 22.13 -18.98
CA SER A 174 39.43 22.91 -18.24
C SER A 174 40.82 22.28 -18.33
N LEU A 175 40.93 20.95 -18.28
CA LEU A 175 42.21 20.25 -18.43
C LEU A 175 42.76 20.33 -19.85
N GLU A 176 41.90 20.31 -20.87
CA GLU A 176 42.29 20.53 -22.26
C GLU A 176 42.79 21.96 -22.49
N SER A 177 42.16 22.98 -21.90
CA SER A 177 42.63 24.37 -22.07
C SER A 177 43.95 24.67 -21.36
N ASP A 178 44.23 24.02 -20.23
CA ASP A 178 45.51 24.17 -19.51
C ASP A 178 46.67 23.46 -20.24
N ALA A 179 46.38 22.42 -21.04
CA ALA A 179 47.39 21.68 -21.79
C ALA A 179 47.93 22.45 -23.02
N ASP A 180 47.21 23.46 -23.50
CA ASP A 180 47.57 24.30 -24.64
C ASP A 180 48.48 25.50 -24.29
N VAL A 181 48.86 25.66 -23.01
CA VAL A 181 49.86 26.65 -22.59
C VAL A 181 51.26 26.04 -22.72
N LYS A 182 51.86 26.17 -23.91
CA LYS A 182 53.30 25.96 -24.16
C LYS A 182 53.90 27.07 -24.99
#